data_AF-A0A821CZ61-F1
#
_entry.id   AF-A0A821CZ61-F1
#
_cell.length_a   1.000
_cell.length_b   1.000
_cell.length_c   1.000
_cell.angle_alpha   90.00
_cell.angle_beta   90.00
_cell.angle_gamma   90.00
#
_symmetry.space_group_name_H-M   'P 1'
#
loop_
_entity.id
_entity.type
_entity.pdbx_description
1 polymer ?
#
loop_
_entity_poly.entity_id
_entity_poly.type
_entity_poly.pdbx_seq_one_letter_code
_entity_poly.pdbx_strand_id
1 'polypeptide(L)'
;MRLSIIGSKTRTLSNRQYVPPSVLSNDTLNRLSTISSRDEGCRLLSEVSSEENKLLQYLKEILEERVLLDKQYAQNLQELAAKADRIACLTKTNSMASICHKHLMQWSQRATAIDSSVDQFRCDVLDILLQNLLEQKNDLKKFFEDEKRQYEVEHQKAQNNVTEAEKHYSNAAKTYVAKNNELTKFTACKLFN
;
A
#
# COMPACT_ATOMS: atom_id res chain seq x y z
N MET A 1 7.69 25.02 -41.30
CA MET A 1 8.98 24.28 -41.37
C MET A 1 8.90 23.09 -40.44
N ARG A 2 9.14 21.87 -40.95
CA ARG A 2 9.07 20.61 -40.20
C ARG A 2 10.50 20.28 -39.77
N LEU A 3 10.80 20.39 -38.48
CA LEU A 3 12.08 19.96 -37.92
C LEU A 3 11.96 18.48 -37.53
N SER A 4 12.63 17.62 -38.29
CA SER A 4 12.71 16.19 -38.06
C SER A 4 13.79 15.91 -37.01
N ILE A 5 13.40 15.48 -35.81
CA ILE A 5 14.32 14.89 -34.84
C ILE A 5 14.52 13.43 -35.24
N ILE A 6 15.68 13.12 -35.82
CA ILE A 6 16.18 11.76 -36.01
C ILE A 6 16.83 11.35 -34.69
N GLY A 7 16.34 10.27 -34.06
CA GLY A 7 17.15 9.51 -33.09
C GLY A 7 16.68 9.42 -31.63
N SER A 8 15.49 9.89 -31.25
CA SER A 8 14.91 9.47 -29.97
C SER A 8 13.58 8.77 -30.22
N LYS A 9 13.42 7.58 -29.64
CA LYS A 9 12.09 6.99 -29.45
C LYS A 9 11.32 7.96 -28.55
N THR A 10 10.66 8.95 -29.15
CA THR A 10 9.64 9.73 -28.49
C THR A 10 8.54 8.75 -28.11
N ARG A 11 8.61 8.24 -26.88
CA ARG A 11 7.45 7.62 -26.24
C ARG A 11 6.38 8.69 -26.29
N THR A 12 5.45 8.50 -27.21
CA THR A 12 4.22 9.27 -27.26
C THR A 12 3.56 8.98 -25.91
N LEU A 13 3.62 9.93 -24.98
CA LEU A 13 2.78 9.93 -23.80
C LEU A 13 1.36 10.06 -24.33
N SER A 14 0.74 8.91 -24.64
CA SER A 14 -0.68 8.83 -24.85
C SER A 14 -1.34 9.47 -23.64
N ASN A 15 -2.26 10.41 -23.86
CA ASN A 15 -3.24 10.90 -22.89
C ASN A 15 -4.09 9.72 -22.36
N ARG A 16 -3.47 8.75 -21.70
CA ARG A 16 -4.15 7.94 -20.71
C ARG A 16 -4.37 8.93 -19.59
N GLN A 17 -5.60 9.43 -19.48
CA GLN A 17 -6.14 9.67 -18.15
C GLN A 17 -5.92 8.36 -17.39
N TYR A 18 -4.81 8.30 -16.66
CA TYR A 18 -4.48 7.15 -15.83
C TYR A 18 -5.41 7.27 -14.64
N VAL A 19 -6.59 6.69 -14.80
CA VAL A 19 -7.47 6.39 -13.69
C VAL A 19 -6.77 5.26 -12.95
N PRO A 20 -6.36 5.44 -11.68
CA PRO A 20 -5.88 4.32 -10.89
C PRO A 20 -6.96 3.23 -10.97
N PRO A 21 -6.62 1.97 -11.30
CA PRO A 21 -7.62 0.91 -11.29
C PRO A 21 -8.32 0.92 -9.92
N SER A 22 -9.64 0.76 -9.90
CA SER A 22 -10.41 0.56 -8.65
C SER A 22 -9.71 -0.52 -7.84
N VAL A 23 -9.18 -0.13 -6.68
CA VAL A 23 -8.11 -0.86 -5.99
C VAL A 23 -8.63 -2.10 -5.29
N LEU A 24 -9.88 -2.05 -4.85
CA LEU A 24 -10.61 -3.24 -4.49
C LEU A 24 -11.26 -3.76 -5.76
N SER A 25 -10.93 -5.00 -6.12
CA SER A 25 -11.65 -5.69 -7.17
C SER A 25 -13.16 -5.67 -6.81
N ASN A 26 -14.04 -5.55 -7.80
CA ASN A 26 -15.48 -5.67 -7.56
C ASN A 26 -15.82 -6.97 -6.80
N ASP A 27 -15.01 -8.00 -6.96
CA ASP A 27 -15.10 -9.25 -6.24
C ASP A 27 -14.77 -9.07 -4.74
N THR A 28 -13.71 -8.34 -4.39
CA THR A 28 -13.36 -8.01 -3.00
C THR A 28 -14.42 -7.13 -2.33
N LEU A 29 -14.97 -6.13 -3.04
CA LEU A 29 -16.06 -5.28 -2.55
C LEU A 29 -17.36 -6.05 -2.33
N ASN A 30 -17.71 -6.96 -3.25
CA ASN A 30 -18.87 -7.83 -3.09
C ASN A 30 -18.68 -8.84 -1.95
N ARG A 31 -17.47 -9.34 -1.74
CA ARG A 31 -17.17 -10.24 -0.61
C ARG A 31 -17.17 -9.53 0.73
N LEU A 32 -16.80 -8.26 0.78
CA LEU A 32 -16.90 -7.41 1.98
C LEU A 32 -18.36 -7.20 2.43
N SER A 33 -19.32 -7.19 1.51
CA SER A 33 -20.76 -7.04 1.84
C SER A 33 -21.45 -8.36 2.23
N THR A 34 -20.77 -9.49 2.07
CA THR A 34 -21.29 -10.84 2.37
C THR A 34 -20.42 -11.64 3.34
N ILE A 35 -19.66 -10.98 4.23
CA ILE A 35 -18.77 -11.66 5.18
C ILE A 35 -19.59 -12.65 6.03
N SER A 36 -19.28 -13.94 5.88
CA SER A 36 -20.05 -15.02 6.50
C SER A 36 -19.34 -15.64 7.72
N SER A 37 -18.04 -15.38 7.87
CA SER A 37 -17.24 -15.91 8.98
C SER A 37 -16.11 -14.95 9.39
N ARG A 38 -15.63 -15.12 10.62
CA ARG A 38 -14.54 -14.32 11.19
C ARG A 38 -13.22 -14.51 10.43
N ASP A 39 -12.91 -15.75 10.02
CA ASP A 39 -11.71 -16.07 9.24
C ASP A 39 -11.74 -15.44 7.85
N GLU A 40 -12.93 -15.43 7.22
CA GLU A 40 -13.14 -14.73 5.95
C GLU A 40 -12.94 -13.23 6.09
N GLY A 41 -13.46 -12.62 7.17
CA GLY A 41 -13.25 -11.20 7.46
C GLY A 41 -11.77 -10.86 7.68
N CYS A 42 -11.04 -11.65 8.46
CA CYS A 42 -9.61 -11.45 8.69
C CYS A 42 -8.78 -11.59 7.41
N ARG A 43 -9.11 -12.54 6.54
CA ARG A 43 -8.46 -12.72 5.24
C ARG A 43 -8.73 -11.52 4.32
N LEU A 44 -9.99 -11.07 4.23
CA LEU A 44 -10.35 -9.90 3.42
C LEU A 44 -9.63 -8.62 3.90
N LEU A 45 -9.54 -8.40 5.21
CA LEU A 45 -8.79 -7.27 5.77
C LEU A 45 -7.29 -7.32 5.42
N SER A 46 -6.69 -8.51 5.44
CA SER A 46 -5.29 -8.71 5.03
C SER A 46 -5.09 -8.44 3.53
N GLU A 47 -6.02 -8.89 2.68
CA GLU A 47 -6.02 -8.60 1.24
C GLU A 47 -6.12 -7.08 0.99
N VAL A 48 -7.08 -6.41 1.63
CA VAL A 48 -7.26 -4.95 1.53
C VAL A 48 -5.98 -4.21 1.96
N SER A 49 -5.42 -4.56 3.11
CA SER A 49 -4.18 -3.95 3.62
C SER A 49 -3.01 -4.15 2.65
N SER A 50 -2.90 -5.33 2.03
CA SER A 50 -1.87 -5.60 1.04
C SER A 50 -2.04 -4.76 -0.22
N GLU A 51 -3.27 -4.56 -0.70
CA GLU A 51 -3.54 -3.73 -1.89
C GLU A 51 -3.27 -2.25 -1.61
N GLU A 52 -3.62 -1.76 -0.42
CA GLU A 52 -3.30 -0.39 -0.02
C GLU A 52 -1.78 -0.13 0.02
N ASN A 53 -0.99 -1.10 0.49
CA ASN A 53 0.48 -0.98 0.46
C ASN A 53 1.02 -0.91 -0.96
N LYS A 54 0.46 -1.71 -1.88
CA LYS A 54 0.83 -1.64 -3.31
C LYS A 54 0.51 -0.27 -3.91
N LEU A 55 -0.63 0.33 -3.55
CA LEU A 55 -0.95 1.69 -4.00
C LEU A 55 0.02 2.72 -3.50
N LEU A 56 0.40 2.65 -2.22
CA LEU A 56 1.33 3.60 -1.65
C LEU A 56 2.69 3.50 -2.32
N GLN A 57 3.14 2.27 -2.61
CA GLN A 57 4.35 2.03 -3.38
C GLN A 57 4.24 2.59 -4.81
N TYR A 58 3.12 2.36 -5.49
CA TYR A 58 2.89 2.90 -6.83
C TYR A 58 2.81 4.43 -6.86
N LEU A 59 2.18 5.04 -5.85
CA LEU A 59 2.15 6.48 -5.67
C LEU A 59 3.57 7.04 -5.46
N LYS A 60 4.42 6.34 -4.69
CA LYS A 60 5.83 6.69 -4.52
C LYS A 60 6.54 6.77 -5.86
N GLU A 61 6.42 5.72 -6.67
CA GLU A 61 7.08 5.62 -7.98
C GLU A 61 6.65 6.73 -8.93
N ILE A 62 5.34 7.05 -8.98
CA ILE A 62 4.83 8.16 -9.79
C ILE A 62 5.41 9.50 -9.33
N LEU A 63 5.45 9.73 -8.03
CA LEU A 63 5.95 10.98 -7.46
C LEU A 63 7.47 11.13 -7.67
N GLU A 64 8.23 10.05 -7.57
CA GLU A 64 9.66 10.01 -7.91
C GLU A 64 9.90 10.30 -9.40
N GLU A 65 9.12 9.71 -10.31
CA GLU A 65 9.17 10.01 -11.74
C GLU A 65 8.85 11.50 -12.00
N ARG A 66 7.86 12.04 -11.29
CA ARG A 66 7.50 13.45 -11.43
C ARG A 66 8.63 14.39 -10.98
N VAL A 67 9.26 14.09 -9.85
CA VAL A 67 10.44 14.83 -9.36
C VAL A 67 11.54 14.83 -10.41
N LEU A 68 11.84 13.67 -11.02
CA LEU A 68 12.85 13.57 -12.08
C LEU A 68 12.50 14.44 -13.30
N LEU A 69 11.24 14.41 -13.75
CA LEU A 69 10.78 15.21 -14.87
C LEU A 69 10.86 16.71 -14.60
N ASP A 70 10.46 17.16 -13.41
CA ASP A 70 10.49 18.59 -13.06
C ASP A 70 11.93 19.09 -12.89
N LYS A 71 12.86 18.25 -12.36
CA LYS A 71 14.30 18.57 -12.36
C LYS A 71 14.86 18.70 -13.77
N GLN A 72 14.53 17.76 -14.65
CA GLN A 72 14.98 17.81 -16.04
C GLN A 72 14.43 19.06 -16.75
N TYR A 73 13.18 19.45 -16.46
CA TYR A 73 12.59 20.67 -16.98
C TYR A 73 13.32 21.92 -16.48
N ALA A 74 13.63 22.00 -15.18
CA ALA A 74 14.42 23.09 -14.62
C ALA A 74 15.81 23.19 -15.28
N GLN A 75 16.52 22.06 -15.44
CA GLN A 75 17.80 22.03 -16.12
C GLN A 75 17.70 22.52 -17.57
N ASN A 76 16.72 22.06 -18.32
CA ASN A 76 16.50 22.49 -19.71
C ASN A 76 16.24 24.00 -19.81
N LEU A 77 15.50 24.58 -18.86
CA LEU A 77 15.27 26.02 -18.80
C LEU A 77 16.57 26.79 -18.51
N GLN A 78 17.41 26.30 -17.60
CA GLN A 78 18.71 26.92 -17.31
C GLN A 78 19.64 26.87 -18.52
N GLU A 79 19.73 25.71 -19.20
CA GLU A 79 20.53 25.57 -20.41
C GLU A 79 20.06 26.48 -21.54
N LEU A 80 18.75 26.59 -21.72
CA LEU A 80 18.16 27.49 -22.72
C LEU A 80 18.46 28.95 -22.39
N ALA A 81 18.30 29.33 -21.12
CA ALA A 81 18.61 30.68 -20.65
C ALA A 81 20.10 31.02 -20.90
N ALA A 82 21.01 30.10 -20.54
CA ALA A 82 22.45 30.29 -20.74
C ALA A 82 22.84 30.38 -22.22
N LYS A 83 22.26 29.53 -23.09
CA LYS A 83 22.50 29.57 -24.55
C LYS A 83 22.03 30.88 -25.16
N ALA A 84 20.82 31.31 -24.80
CA ALA A 84 20.26 32.55 -25.32
C ALA A 84 20.99 33.79 -24.77
N ASP A 85 21.53 33.74 -23.55
CA ASP A 85 22.28 34.86 -22.97
C ASP A 85 23.62 35.06 -23.69
N ARG A 86 24.31 33.95 -24.02
CA ARG A 86 25.50 33.98 -24.87
C ARG A 86 25.21 34.62 -26.23
N ILE A 87 24.07 34.27 -26.86
CA ILE A 87 23.67 34.86 -28.14
C ILE A 87 23.38 36.35 -27.98
N ALA A 88 22.61 36.75 -26.96
CA ALA A 88 22.29 38.15 -26.69
C ALA A 88 23.55 38.99 -26.43
N CYS A 89 24.53 38.44 -25.72
CA CYS A 89 25.83 39.07 -25.47
C CYS A 89 26.66 39.31 -26.73
N LEU A 90 26.45 38.51 -27.79
CA LEU A 90 27.11 38.70 -29.09
C LEU A 90 26.41 39.76 -29.96
N THR A 91 25.14 40.06 -29.70
CA THR A 91 24.31 40.99 -30.49
C THR A 91 24.12 42.38 -29.85
N LYS A 92 25.09 42.79 -29.00
CA LYS A 92 25.08 43.88 -27.99
C LYS A 92 24.58 45.30 -28.37
N THR A 93 24.12 45.56 -29.59
CA THR A 93 23.90 46.92 -30.11
C THR A 93 22.45 47.41 -30.16
N ASN A 94 21.47 46.70 -29.57
CA ASN A 94 20.06 47.08 -29.68
C ASN A 94 19.28 46.99 -28.36
N SER A 95 18.29 47.88 -28.16
CA SER A 95 17.37 47.89 -27.01
C SER A 95 16.63 46.54 -26.82
N MET A 96 16.42 45.81 -27.92
CA MET A 96 15.87 44.45 -27.91
C MET A 96 16.75 43.45 -27.13
N ALA A 97 18.08 43.61 -27.14
CA ALA A 97 18.99 42.74 -26.40
C ALA A 97 18.78 42.84 -24.88
N SER A 98 18.45 44.04 -24.38
CA SER A 98 18.11 44.27 -22.96
C SER A 98 16.80 43.59 -22.57
N ILE A 99 15.77 43.66 -23.43
CA ILE A 99 14.48 42.99 -23.20
C ILE A 99 14.66 41.46 -23.23
N CYS A 100 15.42 40.93 -24.19
CA CYS A 100 15.76 39.51 -24.24
C CYS A 100 16.48 39.08 -22.96
N HIS A 101 17.53 39.80 -22.55
CA HIS A 101 18.28 39.48 -21.32
C HIS A 101 17.37 39.45 -20.09
N LYS A 102 16.42 40.38 -19.95
CA LYS A 102 15.44 40.38 -18.86
C LYS A 102 14.58 39.10 -18.86
N HIS A 103 14.10 38.64 -20.01
CA HIS A 103 13.33 37.39 -20.10
C HIS A 103 14.18 36.16 -19.78
N LEU A 104 15.44 36.14 -20.18
CA LEU A 104 16.37 35.05 -19.86
C LEU A 104 16.66 34.96 -18.36
N MET A 105 16.85 36.10 -17.70
CA MET A 105 16.98 36.16 -16.25
C MET A 105 15.71 35.64 -15.56
N GLN A 106 14.52 35.99 -16.05
CA GLN A 106 13.27 35.47 -15.52
C GLN A 106 13.15 33.94 -15.71
N TRP A 107 13.60 33.41 -16.83
CA TRP A 107 13.61 31.95 -17.07
C TRP A 107 14.59 31.24 -16.14
N SER A 108 15.79 31.79 -15.95
CA SER A 108 16.76 31.25 -14.99
C SER A 108 16.21 31.26 -13.57
N GLN A 109 15.58 32.36 -13.13
CA GLN A 109 14.96 32.46 -11.81
C GLN A 109 13.83 31.45 -11.63
N ARG A 110 12.98 31.28 -12.65
CA ARG A 110 11.92 30.26 -12.65
C ARG A 110 12.49 28.86 -12.55
N ALA A 111 13.56 28.56 -13.28
CA ALA A 111 14.20 27.27 -13.23
C ALA A 111 14.76 26.96 -11.83
N THR A 112 15.43 27.92 -11.19
CA THR A 112 15.89 27.79 -9.81
C THR A 112 14.72 27.59 -8.84
N ALA A 113 13.62 28.33 -9.00
CA ALA A 113 12.44 28.18 -8.15
C ALA A 113 11.79 26.80 -8.29
N ILE A 114 11.72 26.26 -9.52
CA ILE A 114 11.22 24.90 -9.77
C ILE A 114 12.14 23.88 -9.10
N ASP A 115 13.45 23.98 -9.30
CA ASP A 115 14.42 23.03 -8.73
C ASP A 115 14.34 23.00 -7.19
N SER A 116 14.33 24.17 -6.54
CA SER A 116 14.14 24.27 -5.09
C SER A 116 12.78 23.74 -4.62
N SER A 117 11.70 24.01 -5.35
CA SER A 117 10.37 23.49 -5.02
C SER A 117 10.30 21.97 -5.15
N VAL A 118 11.01 21.39 -6.10
CA VAL A 118 11.06 19.95 -6.35
C VAL A 118 11.90 19.25 -5.28
N ASP A 119 13.02 19.84 -4.87
CA ASP A 119 13.81 19.34 -3.74
C ASP A 119 13.02 19.37 -2.44
N GLN A 120 12.30 20.46 -2.18
CA GLN A 120 11.44 20.56 -1.00
C GLN A 120 10.30 19.54 -1.06
N PHE A 121 9.63 19.40 -2.20
CA PHE A 121 8.59 18.37 -2.40
C PHE A 121 9.14 16.96 -2.15
N ARG A 122 10.32 16.64 -2.67
CA ARG A 122 10.95 15.34 -2.44
C ARG A 122 11.20 15.09 -0.95
N CYS A 123 11.84 16.02 -0.25
CA CYS A 123 12.12 15.85 1.18
C CYS A 123 10.83 15.73 2.00
N ASP A 124 9.88 16.64 1.81
CA ASP A 124 8.70 16.74 2.66
C ASP A 124 7.67 15.63 2.36
N VAL A 125 7.44 15.32 1.08
CA VAL A 125 6.37 14.42 0.66
C VAL A 125 6.87 12.99 0.46
N LEU A 126 7.95 12.79 -0.29
CA LEU A 126 8.44 11.43 -0.59
C LEU A 126 9.17 10.84 0.62
N ASP A 127 10.17 11.56 1.13
CA ASP A 127 11.09 11.01 2.13
C ASP A 127 10.50 11.01 3.54
N ILE A 128 9.73 12.04 3.91
CA ILE A 128 9.10 12.11 5.24
C ILE A 128 7.71 11.45 5.19
N LEU A 129 6.78 11.99 4.43
CA LEU A 129 5.38 11.60 4.58
C LEU A 129 5.10 10.20 4.04
N LEU A 130 5.57 9.90 2.83
CA LEU A 130 5.25 8.62 2.18
C LEU A 130 6.03 7.44 2.78
N GLN A 131 7.31 7.65 3.10
CA GLN A 131 8.14 6.63 3.74
C GLN A 131 7.63 6.30 5.14
N ASN A 132 7.31 7.31 5.98
CA ASN A 132 6.75 7.07 7.31
C ASN A 132 5.41 6.33 7.23
N LEU A 133 4.55 6.69 6.27
CA LEU A 133 3.26 6.02 6.10
C LEU A 133 3.42 4.55 5.70
N LEU A 134 4.38 4.24 4.81
CA LEU A 134 4.72 2.86 4.43
C LEU A 134 5.26 2.06 5.61
N GLU A 135 6.15 2.65 6.42
CA GLU A 135 6.69 2.02 7.62
C GLU A 135 5.58 1.74 8.65
N GLN A 136 4.76 2.74 8.96
CA GLN A 136 3.63 2.59 9.88
C GLN A 136 2.66 1.50 9.43
N LYS A 137 2.36 1.40 8.13
CA LYS A 137 1.48 0.33 7.62
C LYS A 137 2.12 -1.04 7.72
N ASN A 138 3.41 -1.18 7.48
CA ASN A 138 4.11 -2.45 7.62
C ASN A 138 4.16 -2.90 9.08
N ASP A 139 4.43 -1.97 10.00
CA ASP A 139 4.42 -2.24 11.44
C ASP A 139 3.02 -2.64 11.92
N LEU A 140 1.99 -1.93 11.47
CA LEU A 140 0.61 -2.22 11.80
C LEU A 140 0.18 -3.60 11.26
N LYS A 141 0.56 -3.94 10.03
CA LYS A 141 0.30 -5.26 9.45
C LYS A 141 0.92 -6.36 10.30
N LYS A 142 2.19 -6.19 10.69
CA LYS A 142 2.90 -7.15 11.53
C LYS A 142 2.23 -7.31 12.89
N PHE A 143 1.85 -6.19 13.52
CA PHE A 143 1.13 -6.18 14.79
C PHE A 143 -0.17 -7.00 14.71
N PHE A 144 -0.98 -6.80 13.66
CA PHE A 144 -2.22 -7.56 13.47
C PHE A 144 -1.98 -9.04 13.19
N GLU A 145 -0.94 -9.39 12.44
CA GLU A 145 -0.56 -10.79 12.19
C GLU A 145 -0.12 -11.50 13.48
N ASP A 146 0.64 -10.80 14.33
CA ASP A 146 1.09 -11.32 15.62
C ASP A 146 -0.09 -11.49 16.61
N GLU A 147 -0.98 -10.50 16.74
CA GLU A 147 -2.19 -10.62 17.56
C GLU A 147 -3.09 -11.76 17.07
N LYS A 148 -3.32 -11.84 15.75
CA LYS A 148 -4.12 -12.90 15.16
C LYS A 148 -3.56 -14.28 15.51
N ARG A 149 -2.25 -14.46 15.35
CA ARG A 149 -1.58 -15.73 15.69
C ARG A 149 -1.75 -16.07 17.18
N GLN A 150 -1.63 -15.09 18.07
CA GLN A 150 -1.84 -15.30 19.49
C GLN A 150 -3.27 -15.78 19.78
N TYR A 151 -4.27 -15.10 19.22
CA TYR A 151 -5.68 -15.47 19.38
C TYR A 151 -5.98 -16.87 18.83
N GLU A 152 -5.43 -17.25 17.68
CA GLU A 152 -5.60 -18.59 17.11
C GLU A 152 -5.03 -19.68 18.02
N VAL A 153 -3.86 -19.45 18.63
CA VAL A 153 -3.26 -20.37 19.59
C VAL A 153 -4.12 -20.51 20.85
N GLU A 154 -4.62 -19.41 21.40
CA GLU A 154 -5.49 -19.42 22.58
C GLU A 154 -6.82 -20.12 22.30
N HIS A 155 -7.42 -19.84 21.13
CA HIS A 155 -8.65 -20.48 20.69
C HIS A 155 -8.46 -21.99 20.50
N GLN A 156 -7.39 -22.42 19.84
CA GLN A 156 -7.08 -23.84 19.67
C GLN A 156 -6.90 -24.55 21.01
N LYS A 157 -6.24 -23.90 21.97
CA LYS A 157 -6.09 -24.43 23.33
C LYS A 157 -7.44 -24.59 24.03
N ALA A 158 -8.31 -23.59 23.94
CA ALA A 158 -9.66 -23.67 24.49
C ALA A 158 -10.48 -24.79 23.85
N GLN A 159 -10.39 -24.95 22.53
CA GLN A 159 -11.08 -26.00 21.79
C GLN A 159 -10.60 -27.40 22.22
N ASN A 160 -9.28 -27.59 22.34
CA ASN A 160 -8.71 -28.85 22.83
C ASN A 160 -9.20 -29.17 24.26
N ASN A 161 -9.24 -28.17 25.15
CA ASN A 161 -9.75 -28.35 26.51
C ASN A 161 -11.23 -28.76 26.53
N VAL A 162 -12.06 -28.17 25.66
CA VAL A 162 -13.48 -28.54 25.53
C VAL A 162 -13.62 -29.97 25.03
N THR A 163 -12.88 -30.36 23.98
CA THR A 163 -12.90 -31.73 23.46
C THR A 163 -12.42 -32.76 24.51
N GLU A 164 -11.42 -32.42 25.31
CA GLU A 164 -10.96 -33.26 26.41
C GLU A 164 -12.03 -33.39 27.51
N ALA A 165 -12.67 -32.29 27.88
CA ALA A 165 -13.78 -32.28 28.85
C ALA A 165 -14.98 -33.12 28.35
N GLU A 166 -15.35 -33.01 27.07
CA GLU A 166 -16.39 -33.83 26.45
C GLU A 166 -16.05 -35.32 26.49
N LYS A 167 -14.78 -35.67 26.22
CA LYS A 167 -14.30 -37.05 26.32
C LYS A 167 -14.37 -37.59 27.75
N HIS A 168 -13.96 -36.80 28.74
CA HIS A 168 -14.07 -37.17 30.15
C HIS A 168 -15.52 -37.35 30.58
N TYR A 169 -16.40 -36.43 30.19
CA TYR A 169 -17.83 -36.51 30.46
C TYR A 169 -18.45 -37.76 29.83
N SER A 170 -18.16 -38.05 28.55
CA SER A 170 -18.63 -39.25 27.85
C SER A 170 -18.18 -40.54 28.54
N ASN A 171 -16.92 -40.61 28.98
CA ASN A 171 -16.39 -41.77 29.69
C ASN A 171 -17.02 -41.94 31.08
N ALA A 172 -17.23 -40.84 31.81
CA ALA A 172 -17.91 -40.85 33.11
C ALA A 172 -19.37 -41.32 32.96
N ALA A 173 -20.09 -40.84 31.94
CA ALA A 173 -21.45 -41.26 31.64
C ALA A 173 -21.53 -42.77 31.32
N LYS A 174 -20.63 -43.29 30.46
CA LYS A 174 -20.55 -44.73 30.16
C LYS A 174 -20.29 -45.56 31.41
N THR A 175 -19.37 -45.11 32.28
CA THR A 175 -19.04 -45.79 33.53
C THR A 175 -20.22 -45.80 34.50
N TYR A 176 -20.95 -44.68 34.59
CA TYR A 176 -22.14 -44.58 35.42
C TYR A 176 -23.24 -45.54 34.95
N VAL A 177 -23.53 -45.57 33.64
CA VAL A 177 -24.50 -46.51 33.06
C VAL A 177 -24.09 -47.98 33.32
N ALA A 178 -22.80 -48.30 33.17
CA ALA A 178 -22.28 -49.64 33.47
C ALA A 178 -22.51 -50.03 34.94
N LYS A 179 -22.15 -49.16 35.89
CA LYS A 179 -22.38 -49.38 37.33
C LYS A 179 -23.86 -49.54 37.67
N ASN A 180 -24.74 -48.77 37.03
CA ASN A 180 -26.18 -48.83 37.30
C ASN A 180 -26.79 -50.14 36.77
N ASN A 181 -26.31 -50.64 35.62
CA ASN A 181 -26.68 -51.95 35.08
C ASN A 181 -26.20 -53.13 35.97
N GLU A 182 -25.01 -53.01 36.57
CA GLU A 182 -24.53 -54.00 37.55
C GLU A 182 -25.40 -54.03 38.80
N LEU A 183 -25.77 -52.85 39.34
CA LEU A 183 -26.70 -52.73 40.46
C LEU A 183 -28.06 -53.35 40.14
N THR A 184 -28.66 -53.03 38.99
CA THR A 184 -29.98 -53.59 38.59
C THR A 184 -29.94 -55.10 38.42
N LYS A 185 -28.86 -55.67 37.86
CA LYS A 185 -28.68 -57.13 37.83
C LYS A 185 -28.64 -57.73 39.23
N PHE A 186 -27.98 -57.06 40.17
CA PHE A 186 -27.88 -57.53 41.55
C PHE A 186 -29.22 -57.44 42.30
N THR A 187 -29.99 -56.35 42.14
CA THR A 187 -31.32 -56.21 42.77
C THR A 187 -32.33 -57.18 42.19
N ALA A 188 -32.30 -57.42 40.87
CA ALA A 188 -33.12 -58.44 40.24
C ALA A 188 -32.80 -59.83 40.83
N CYS A 189 -31.52 -60.16 41.01
CA CYS A 189 -31.09 -61.44 41.56
C CYS A 189 -31.55 -61.67 43.02
N LYS A 190 -31.71 -60.60 43.81
CA LYS A 190 -32.26 -60.68 45.19
C LYS A 190 -33.79 -60.79 45.25
N LEU A 191 -34.51 -60.43 44.19
CA LEU A 191 -35.98 -60.51 44.14
C LEU A 191 -36.50 -61.90 43.72
N PHE A 192 -35.63 -62.76 43.16
CA PHE A 192 -35.96 -64.12 42.72
C PHE A 192 -35.40 -65.22 43.63
N ASN A 193 -34.69 -64.87 44.71
CA ASN A 193 -34.31 -65.75 45.81
C ASN A 193 -35.20 -65.46 47.02
#